data_AF-A0A6G0M5H2-F1
#
_entry.id   AF-A0A6G0M5H2-F1
#
_cell.length_a   1.000
_cell.length_b   1.000
_cell.length_c   1.000
_cell.angle_alpha   90.00
_cell.angle_beta   90.00
_cell.angle_gamma   90.00
#
_symmetry.space_group_name_H-M   'P 1'
#
loop_
_entity.id
_entity.type
_entity.pdbx_description
1 polymer ?
#
loop_
_entity_poly.entity_id
_entity_poly.type
_entity_poly.pdbx_seq_one_letter_code
_entity_poly.pdbx_strand_id
1 'polypeptide(L)'
;YGSDINFLNATSLTKSSFRQLLRRFASYYYIPRARSRGRPLKLRYHHQVLGLVLCFYVGSMELSSLSMLFAVPPSTLARTLRRAEEALSKTIEKYSPARISWPSPSHQEELAKLVEAREPLLKHTFGFIDGKNFKV
;
A
#
# COMPACT_ATOMS: atom_id res chain seq x y z
N TYR A 1 -7.82 11.03 -18.65
CA TYR A 1 -6.46 11.41 -18.20
C TYR A 1 -6.42 11.34 -16.68
N GLY A 2 -5.40 10.69 -16.10
CA GLY A 2 -5.36 10.39 -14.66
C GLY A 2 -4.93 11.59 -13.81
N SER A 3 -5.85 12.12 -12.99
CA SER A 3 -5.55 13.15 -12.00
C SER A 3 -4.74 12.59 -10.82
N ASP A 4 -4.08 13.48 -10.08
CA ASP A 4 -3.36 13.11 -8.85
C ASP A 4 -4.31 12.51 -7.80
N ILE A 5 -5.57 12.96 -7.79
CA ILE A 5 -6.64 12.43 -6.94
C ILE A 5 -6.95 10.97 -7.28
N ASN A 6 -7.08 10.63 -8.57
CA ASN A 6 -7.35 9.24 -8.97
C ASN A 6 -6.19 8.30 -8.57
N PHE A 7 -4.95 8.80 -8.66
CA PHE A 7 -3.78 8.04 -8.24
C PHE A 7 -3.75 7.84 -6.72
N LEU A 8 -4.06 8.89 -5.96
CA LEU A 8 -4.19 8.83 -4.50
C LEU A 8 -5.28 7.86 -4.09
N ASN A 9 -6.46 7.91 -4.71
CA ASN A 9 -7.57 7.01 -4.39
C ASN A 9 -7.26 5.55 -4.73
N ALA A 10 -6.48 5.28 -5.78
CA ALA A 10 -6.12 3.93 -6.17
C ALA A 10 -4.99 3.32 -5.33
N THR A 11 -4.06 4.14 -4.82
CA THR A 11 -2.83 3.67 -4.18
C THR A 11 -2.63 4.15 -2.74
N SER A 12 -3.52 5.00 -2.23
CA SER A 12 -3.41 5.73 -0.96
C SER A 12 -2.12 6.52 -0.79
N LEU A 13 -1.36 6.73 -1.87
CA LEU A 13 -0.11 7.47 -1.87
C LEU A 13 -0.16 8.61 -2.90
N THR A 14 0.47 9.72 -2.55
CA THR A 14 0.78 10.74 -3.55
C THR A 14 1.78 10.18 -4.57
N LYS A 15 1.82 10.77 -5.78
CA LYS A 15 2.82 10.39 -6.81
C LYS A 15 4.27 10.51 -6.29
N SER A 16 4.55 11.50 -5.42
CA SER A 16 5.87 11.68 -4.81
C SER A 16 6.21 10.52 -3.87
N SER A 17 5.33 10.21 -2.91
CA SER A 17 5.53 9.11 -1.95
C SER A 17 5.64 7.76 -2.66
N PHE A 18 4.83 7.53 -3.70
CA PHE A 18 4.92 6.34 -4.52
C PHE A 18 6.27 6.22 -5.22
N ARG A 19 6.79 7.29 -5.83
CA ARG A 19 8.11 7.28 -6.49
C ARG A 19 9.24 7.01 -5.49
N GLN A 20 9.17 7.56 -4.28
CA GLN A 20 10.15 7.31 -3.23
C GLN A 20 10.14 5.84 -2.81
N LEU A 21 8.95 5.27 -2.59
CA LEU A 21 8.78 3.86 -2.28
C LEU A 21 9.25 2.96 -3.43
N LEU A 22 8.92 3.32 -4.67
CA LEU A 22 9.28 2.59 -5.88
C LEU A 22 10.79 2.43 -6.05
N ARG A 23 11.57 3.50 -5.81
CA ARG A 23 13.04 3.43 -5.92
C ARG A 23 13.63 2.36 -5.00
N ARG A 24 13.08 2.22 -3.80
CA ARG A 24 13.49 1.20 -2.82
C ARG A 24 12.92 -0.18 -3.15
N PHE A 25 11.65 -0.24 -3.54
CA PHE A 25 11.00 -1.49 -3.95
C PHE A 25 11.76 -2.17 -5.11
N ALA A 26 12.27 -1.37 -6.05
CA ALA A 26 13.00 -1.88 -7.20
C ALA A 26 14.28 -2.66 -6.83
N SER A 27 14.91 -2.38 -5.69
CA SER A 27 16.08 -3.14 -5.23
C SER A 27 15.72 -4.51 -4.64
N TYR A 28 14.48 -4.70 -4.20
CA TYR A 28 14.02 -5.93 -3.55
C TYR A 28 13.16 -6.82 -4.45
N TYR A 29 12.60 -6.28 -5.54
CA TYR A 29 11.76 -7.05 -6.46
C TYR A 29 12.45 -7.32 -7.80
N TYR A 30 12.69 -8.60 -8.09
CA TYR A 30 13.27 -9.02 -9.37
C TYR A 30 12.18 -9.28 -10.44
N ILE A 31 12.30 -8.57 -11.57
CA ILE A 31 11.51 -8.81 -12.78
C ILE A 31 12.35 -9.63 -13.77
N PRO A 32 11.90 -10.84 -14.14
CA PRO A 32 12.56 -11.64 -15.16
C PRO A 32 12.64 -10.89 -16.49
N ARG A 33 13.78 -10.99 -17.18
CA ARG A 33 13.93 -10.47 -18.55
C ARG A 33 12.91 -11.13 -19.48
N ALA A 34 12.45 -10.35 -20.46
CA ALA A 34 11.55 -10.87 -21.50
C ALA A 34 12.22 -12.03 -22.22
N ARG A 35 11.53 -13.17 -22.30
CA ARG A 35 11.95 -14.30 -23.14
C ARG A 35 11.64 -13.94 -24.59
N SER A 36 12.52 -14.33 -25.51
CA SER A 36 12.35 -14.13 -26.96
C SER A 36 11.21 -14.97 -27.56
N ARG A 37 10.69 -15.95 -26.81
CA ARG A 37 9.57 -16.82 -27.24
C ARG A 37 8.44 -16.83 -26.21
N GLY A 38 7.19 -16.81 -26.69
CA GLY A 38 5.97 -16.93 -25.90
C GLY A 38 5.23 -15.60 -25.68
N ARG A 39 4.07 -15.68 -24.98
CA ARG A 39 3.27 -14.49 -24.65
C ARG A 39 4.07 -13.59 -23.69
N PRO A 40 4.21 -12.29 -23.99
CA PRO A 40 4.98 -11.42 -23.12
C PRO A 40 4.36 -11.27 -21.73
N LEU A 41 5.21 -11.10 -20.71
CA LEU A 41 4.77 -10.77 -19.36
C LEU A 41 4.00 -9.44 -19.37
N LYS A 42 2.88 -9.41 -18.64
CA LYS A 42 1.99 -8.24 -18.53
C LYS A 42 2.57 -7.18 -17.58
N LEU A 43 3.23 -7.62 -16.51
CA LEU A 43 3.89 -6.76 -15.52
C LEU A 43 5.40 -6.76 -15.80
N ARG A 44 5.85 -5.81 -16.63
CA ARG A 44 7.26 -5.69 -17.05
C ARG A 44 8.04 -4.65 -16.27
N TYR A 45 7.34 -3.78 -15.55
CA TYR A 45 7.96 -2.66 -14.83
C TYR A 45 7.61 -2.70 -13.35
N HIS A 46 8.57 -2.29 -12.50
CA HIS A 46 8.39 -2.26 -11.05
C HIS A 46 7.21 -1.42 -10.59
N HIS A 47 6.91 -0.31 -11.28
CA HIS A 47 5.78 0.54 -10.94
C HIS A 47 4.43 -0.18 -11.13
N GLN A 48 4.34 -1.13 -12.07
CA GLN A 48 3.12 -1.92 -12.27
C GLN A 48 2.91 -2.91 -11.12
N VAL A 49 3.99 -3.55 -10.67
CA VAL A 49 3.96 -4.50 -9.56
C VAL A 49 3.69 -3.79 -8.23
N LEU A 50 4.35 -2.65 -7.99
CA LEU A 50 4.09 -1.83 -6.80
C LEU A 50 2.67 -1.27 -6.81
N GLY A 51 2.19 -0.78 -7.96
CA GLY A 51 0.81 -0.34 -8.12
C GLY A 51 -0.19 -1.45 -7.81
N LEU A 52 0.07 -2.67 -8.29
CA LEU A 52 -0.77 -3.83 -8.00
C LEU A 52 -0.91 -4.12 -6.50
N VAL A 53 0.21 -4.22 -5.77
CA VAL A 53 0.17 -4.55 -4.33
C VAL A 53 -0.48 -3.43 -3.51
N LEU A 54 -0.29 -2.17 -3.90
CA LEU A 54 -0.96 -1.04 -3.24
C LEU A 54 -2.46 -1.03 -3.52
N CYS A 55 -2.89 -1.24 -4.78
CA CYS A 55 -4.32 -1.37 -5.10
C CYS A 55 -4.98 -2.52 -4.33
N PHE A 56 -4.26 -3.62 -4.11
CA PHE A 56 -4.72 -4.75 -3.29
C PHE A 56 -4.92 -4.37 -1.82
N TYR A 57 -4.08 -3.52 -1.24
CA TYR A 57 -4.24 -3.09 0.15
C TYR A 57 -5.22 -1.94 0.37
N VAL A 58 -5.42 -1.09 -0.64
CA VAL A 58 -6.26 0.10 -0.55
C VAL A 58 -7.73 -0.21 -0.79
N GLY A 59 -8.01 -1.08 -1.77
CA GLY A 59 -9.38 -1.46 -2.09
C GLY A 59 -9.80 -2.76 -1.41
N SER A 60 -11.10 -2.92 -1.17
CA SER A 60 -11.73 -4.23 -0.92
C SER A 60 -11.87 -5.07 -2.20
N MET A 61 -10.96 -4.90 -3.16
CA MET A 61 -11.08 -5.52 -4.48
C MET A 61 -10.76 -7.01 -4.39
N GLU A 62 -11.69 -7.83 -4.86
CA GLU A 62 -11.43 -9.25 -5.03
C GLU A 62 -10.32 -9.50 -6.06
N LEU A 63 -9.65 -10.65 -5.93
CA LEU A 63 -8.58 -11.07 -6.84
C LEU A 63 -9.05 -11.10 -8.31
N SER A 64 -10.32 -11.41 -8.56
CA SER A 64 -10.98 -11.39 -9.87
C SER A 64 -10.98 -9.98 -10.50
N SER A 65 -11.31 -8.96 -9.71
CA SER A 65 -11.34 -7.56 -10.13
C SER A 65 -9.95 -7.03 -10.43
N LEU A 66 -8.96 -7.35 -9.57
CA LEU A 66 -7.56 -7.01 -9.82
C LEU A 66 -7.01 -7.72 -11.06
N SER A 67 -7.40 -8.98 -11.27
CA SER A 67 -6.99 -9.77 -12.44
C SER A 67 -7.48 -9.12 -13.73
N MET A 68 -8.72 -8.63 -13.75
CA MET A 68 -9.27 -7.88 -14.89
C MET A 68 -8.55 -6.55 -15.07
N LEU A 69 -8.37 -5.76 -14.00
CA LEU A 69 -7.76 -4.43 -14.06
C LEU A 69 -6.33 -4.46 -14.59
N PHE A 70 -5.53 -5.45 -14.17
CA PHE A 70 -4.14 -5.59 -14.60
C PHE A 70 -3.97 -6.52 -15.81
N ALA A 71 -5.07 -7.12 -16.31
CA ALA A 71 -5.08 -8.11 -17.38
C ALA A 71 -4.09 -9.27 -17.17
N VAL A 72 -4.02 -9.76 -15.93
CA VAL A 72 -3.11 -10.84 -15.48
C VAL A 72 -3.97 -12.00 -14.97
N PRO A 73 -3.77 -13.25 -15.43
CA PRO A 73 -4.54 -14.40 -14.95
C PRO A 73 -4.48 -14.56 -13.42
N PRO A 74 -5.57 -14.99 -12.74
CA PRO A 74 -5.64 -15.01 -11.27
C PRO A 74 -4.50 -15.77 -10.59
N SER A 75 -4.11 -16.93 -11.12
CA SER A 75 -2.99 -17.73 -10.58
C SER A 75 -1.65 -17.01 -10.68
N THR A 76 -1.43 -16.26 -11.78
CA THR A 76 -0.24 -15.44 -11.96
C THR A 76 -0.28 -14.21 -11.06
N LEU A 77 -1.47 -13.61 -10.88
CA LEU A 77 -1.69 -12.47 -10.02
C LEU A 77 -1.37 -12.81 -8.57
N ALA A 78 -1.94 -13.90 -8.03
CA ALA A 78 -1.70 -14.35 -6.65
C ALA A 78 -0.20 -14.60 -6.37
N ARG A 79 0.50 -15.28 -7.29
CA ARG A 79 1.94 -15.50 -7.16
C ARG A 79 2.76 -14.21 -7.26
N THR A 80 2.31 -13.25 -8.06
CA THR A 80 2.95 -11.93 -8.17
C THR A 80 2.75 -11.14 -6.90
N LEU A 81 1.53 -11.12 -6.36
CA LEU A 81 1.17 -10.45 -5.10
C LEU A 81 2.04 -10.98 -3.96
N ARG A 82 2.10 -12.29 -3.74
CA ARG A 82 2.94 -12.89 -2.69
C ARG A 82 4.40 -12.41 -2.76
N ARG A 83 5.00 -12.45 -3.94
CA ARG A 83 6.39 -11.97 -4.15
C ARG A 83 6.52 -10.46 -3.95
N ALA A 84 5.50 -9.69 -4.32
CA ALA A 84 5.48 -8.25 -4.17
C ALA A 84 5.33 -7.84 -2.71
N GLU A 85 4.50 -8.55 -1.93
CA GLU A 85 4.37 -8.35 -0.48
C GLU A 85 5.68 -8.66 0.24
N GLU A 86 6.37 -9.76 -0.10
CA GLU A 86 7.70 -10.08 0.44
C GLU A 86 8.71 -8.96 0.15
N ALA A 87 8.74 -8.44 -1.08
CA ALA A 87 9.62 -7.33 -1.45
C ALA A 87 9.22 -6.02 -0.75
N LEU A 88 7.91 -5.75 -0.62
CA LEU A 88 7.40 -4.57 0.05
C LEU A 88 7.73 -4.59 1.54
N SER A 89 7.59 -5.73 2.21
CA SER A 89 7.96 -5.92 3.62
C SER A 89 9.44 -5.54 3.86
N LYS A 90 10.36 -6.07 3.04
CA LYS A 90 11.79 -5.68 3.08
C LYS A 90 12.02 -4.20 2.76
N THR A 91 11.21 -3.64 1.87
CA THR A 91 11.29 -2.22 1.48
C THR A 91 10.98 -1.30 2.66
N ILE A 92 9.94 -1.64 3.43
CA ILE A 92 9.45 -0.79 4.53
C ILE A 92 10.22 -0.99 5.84
N GLU A 93 10.84 -2.15 6.07
CA GLU A 93 11.59 -2.48 7.29
C GLU A 93 12.62 -1.39 7.68
N LYS A 94 13.32 -0.82 6.69
CA LYS A 94 14.32 0.25 6.87
C LYS A 94 13.86 1.58 6.29
N TYR A 95 12.56 1.80 6.17
CA TYR A 95 12.00 3.03 5.62
C TYR A 95 11.38 3.88 6.71
N SER A 96 12.12 4.90 7.15
CA SER A 96 11.71 5.79 8.23
C SER A 96 10.30 6.38 8.02
N PRO A 97 9.90 6.85 6.82
CA PRO A 97 8.52 7.32 6.57
C PRO A 97 7.42 6.28 6.70
N ALA A 98 7.73 4.98 6.69
CA ALA A 98 6.76 3.90 6.91
C ALA A 98 6.82 3.33 8.34
N ARG A 99 7.67 3.87 9.21
CA ARG A 99 7.76 3.43 10.61
C ARG A 99 6.49 3.83 11.36
N ILE A 100 5.86 2.87 12.02
CA ILE A 100 4.83 3.13 13.01
C ILE A 100 5.52 3.63 14.28
N SER A 101 5.16 4.82 14.73
CA SER A 101 5.61 5.40 15.99
C SER A 101 4.43 5.77 16.85
N TRP A 102 4.44 5.33 18.11
CA TRP A 102 3.44 5.76 19.08
C TRP A 102 3.73 7.20 19.55
N PRO A 103 2.71 8.04 19.72
CA PRO A 103 2.88 9.36 20.34
C PRO A 103 3.43 9.23 21.76
N SER A 104 4.21 10.21 22.21
CA SER A 104 4.70 10.28 23.60
C SER A 104 3.54 10.41 24.60
N PRO A 105 3.71 10.04 25.88
CA PRO A 105 2.65 10.19 26.87
C PRO A 105 2.05 11.61 26.96
N SER A 106 2.89 12.64 26.88
CA SER A 106 2.44 14.04 26.82
C SER A 106 1.56 14.32 25.60
N HIS A 107 1.96 13.83 24.43
CA HIS A 107 1.20 13.99 23.19
C HIS A 107 -0.09 13.15 23.21
N GLN A 108 -0.09 11.99 23.88
CA GLN A 108 -1.30 11.19 24.10
C GLN A 108 -2.33 11.94 24.95
N GLU A 109 -1.90 12.61 26.02
CA GLU A 109 -2.79 13.45 26.83
C GLU A 109 -3.37 14.63 26.04
N GLU A 110 -2.54 15.28 25.21
CA GLU A 110 -3.00 16.35 24.32
C GLU A 110 -4.06 15.84 23.34
N LEU A 111 -3.81 14.69 22.68
CA LEU A 111 -4.77 14.07 21.78
C LEU A 111 -6.05 13.66 22.51
N ALA A 112 -5.96 13.14 23.73
CA ALA A 112 -7.11 12.77 24.54
C ALA A 112 -7.96 13.99 24.92
N LYS A 113 -7.33 15.13 25.25
CA LYS A 113 -8.05 16.39 25.51
C LYS A 113 -8.79 16.89 24.27
N LEU A 114 -8.22 16.73 23.07
CA LEU A 114 -8.91 17.08 21.82
C LEU A 114 -10.13 16.19 21.56
N VAL A 115 -10.06 14.90 21.90
CA VAL A 115 -11.20 13.98 21.82
C VAL A 115 -12.27 14.36 22.84
N GLU A 116 -11.90 14.56 24.11
CA GLU A 116 -12.83 14.92 25.18
C GLU A 116 -13.52 16.26 24.92
N ALA A 117 -12.82 17.24 24.34
CA ALA A 117 -13.40 18.52 23.93
C ALA A 117 -14.50 18.36 22.86
N ARG A 118 -14.41 17.33 22.02
CA ARG A 118 -15.41 16.99 21.00
C ARG A 118 -16.51 16.09 21.55
N GLU A 119 -16.14 15.11 22.38
CA GLU A 119 -17.02 14.08 22.95
C GLU A 119 -16.73 13.91 24.46
N PRO A 120 -17.41 14.67 25.34
CA PRO A 120 -17.06 14.75 26.77
C PRO A 120 -17.17 13.44 27.57
N LEU A 121 -17.87 12.44 27.03
CA LEU A 121 -17.98 11.11 27.64
C LEU A 121 -16.74 10.25 27.40
N LEU A 122 -15.92 10.57 26.39
CA LEU A 122 -14.70 9.83 26.02
C LEU A 122 -13.48 10.43 26.72
N LYS A 123 -13.29 10.05 27.99
CA LYS A 123 -12.16 10.52 28.81
C LYS A 123 -10.90 9.70 28.58
N HIS A 124 -9.74 10.35 28.65
CA HIS A 124 -8.41 9.71 28.56
C HIS A 124 -8.24 8.79 27.34
N THR A 125 -8.95 9.09 26.25
CA THR A 125 -8.99 8.24 25.06
C THR A 125 -8.53 9.03 23.84
N PHE A 126 -7.61 8.45 23.09
CA PHE A 126 -7.27 8.89 21.74
C PHE A 126 -7.23 7.67 20.81
N GLY A 127 -7.32 7.90 19.51
CA GLY A 127 -7.35 6.83 18.52
C GLY A 127 -6.58 7.18 17.25
N PHE A 128 -6.28 6.15 16.47
CA PHE A 128 -5.74 6.25 15.13
C PHE A 128 -6.58 5.38 14.20
N ILE A 129 -6.57 5.70 12.91
CA ILE A 129 -7.30 4.96 11.89
C ILE A 129 -6.25 4.27 11.01
N ASP A 130 -6.21 2.94 11.02
CA ASP A 130 -5.26 2.14 10.20
C ASP A 130 -5.72 2.00 8.72
N GLY A 131 -6.80 2.68 8.33
CA GLY A 131 -7.28 2.73 6.94
C GLY A 131 -7.76 1.39 6.36
N LYS A 132 -7.67 0.28 7.10
CA LYS A 132 -8.16 -1.05 6.72
C LYS A 132 -9.39 -1.43 7.51
N ASN A 133 -10.49 -1.66 6.79
CA ASN A 133 -11.63 -2.41 7.30
C ASN A 133 -11.29 -3.90 7.23
N PHE A 134 -10.60 -4.43 8.26
CA PHE A 134 -10.52 -5.88 8.42
C PHE A 134 -11.92 -6.41 8.72
N LYS A 135 -12.38 -7.44 7.99
CA LYS A 135 -13.59 -8.16 8.38
C LYS A 135 -13.31 -8.83 9.72
N VAL A 136 -14.12 -8.51 10.73
CA VAL A 136 -14.16 -9.19 12.04
C VAL A 136 -14.96 -10.47 11.91
#